data_AF-A0A6P8AXL3-F1
#
_entry.id   AF-A0A6P8AXL3-F1
#
_cell.length_a   1.000
_cell.length_b   1.000
_cell.length_c   1.000
_cell.angle_alpha   90.00
_cell.angle_beta   90.00
_cell.angle_gamma   90.00
#
_symmetry.space_group_name_H-M   'P 1'
#
loop_
_entity.id
_entity.type
_entity.pdbx_description
1 polymer ?
#
loop_
_entity_poly.entity_id
_entity_poly.type
_entity_poly.pdbx_seq_one_letter_code
_entity_poly.pdbx_strand_id
1 'polypeptide(L)'
;MISTTTSSSTSPTSIAIPSCSCPTPTATPSNTYIRRHLNPQRPACAYDRPQALLDYQVVTSDLGPNNDYAPGLAQCQAQCDRNPACVFYFLFISRSQLVLNNNRGQCVISNQPFQSESLFCGYDSVTFSAGYDQVPRGGGSSVVGSLTSSSIPTTSSSASMATTS
;
A
#
# COMPACT_ATOMS: atom_id res chain seq x y z
N MET A 1 9.98 -70.23 -7.98
CA MET A 1 10.44 -70.16 -6.58
C MET A 1 10.33 -68.71 -6.12
N ILE A 2 9.67 -68.51 -4.98
CA ILE A 2 9.42 -67.23 -4.31
C ILE A 2 10.72 -66.77 -3.63
N SER A 3 10.99 -65.45 -3.61
CA SER A 3 11.70 -64.80 -2.49
C SER A 3 11.41 -63.29 -2.48
N THR A 4 10.59 -62.91 -1.52
CA THR A 4 10.31 -61.57 -0.99
C THR A 4 11.56 -60.99 -0.33
N THR A 5 11.82 -59.69 -0.50
CA THR A 5 12.70 -58.95 0.44
C THR A 5 12.10 -57.60 0.80
N THR A 6 11.83 -57.50 2.10
CA THR A 6 11.38 -56.38 2.91
C THR A 6 12.55 -55.42 3.17
N SER A 7 12.31 -54.11 3.31
CA SER A 7 13.30 -53.19 3.89
C SER A 7 12.62 -52.14 4.75
N SER A 8 13.27 -51.89 5.89
CA SER A 8 12.71 -51.45 7.16
C SER A 8 12.65 -49.93 7.31
N SER A 9 11.63 -49.44 8.04
CA SER A 9 11.52 -48.07 8.54
C SER A 9 12.35 -47.88 9.80
N THR A 10 13.20 -46.85 9.83
CA THR A 10 13.84 -46.33 11.04
C THR A 10 13.17 -45.01 11.43
N SER A 11 12.55 -44.99 12.62
CA SER A 11 11.94 -43.81 13.22
C SER A 11 13.01 -42.84 13.75
N PRO A 12 12.89 -41.51 13.55
CA PRO A 12 13.75 -40.56 14.21
C PRO A 12 13.28 -40.27 15.65
N THR A 13 14.24 -40.30 16.57
CA THR A 13 14.12 -39.95 17.98
C THR A 13 13.94 -38.44 18.15
N SER A 14 12.82 -38.01 18.73
CA SER A 14 12.58 -36.60 19.13
C SER A 14 13.48 -36.21 20.30
N ILE A 15 14.41 -35.29 20.05
CA ILE A 15 15.17 -34.58 21.09
C ILE A 15 14.38 -33.32 21.45
N ALA A 16 13.91 -33.23 22.71
CA ALA A 16 13.24 -32.05 23.24
C ALA A 16 14.27 -30.93 23.48
N ILE A 17 14.11 -29.81 22.78
CA ILE A 17 14.94 -28.61 22.93
C ILE A 17 14.30 -27.71 24.00
N PRO A 18 15.05 -27.23 25.01
CA PRO A 18 14.51 -26.33 26.02
C PRO A 18 14.15 -24.96 25.42
N SER A 19 12.89 -24.56 25.61
CA SER A 19 12.29 -23.33 25.11
C SER A 19 12.97 -22.09 25.72
N CYS A 20 13.78 -21.39 24.92
CA CYS A 20 14.21 -20.03 25.25
C CYS A 20 13.00 -19.08 25.11
N SER A 21 12.68 -18.37 26.19
CA SER A 21 11.69 -17.29 26.20
C SER A 21 12.26 -16.06 25.49
N CYS A 22 12.26 -16.08 24.16
CA CYS A 22 12.51 -14.87 23.37
C CYS A 22 11.31 -13.92 23.52
N PRO A 23 11.52 -12.60 23.72
CA PRO A 23 10.42 -11.64 23.74
C PRO A 23 9.67 -11.69 22.40
N THR A 24 8.37 -11.95 22.46
CA THR A 24 7.49 -11.93 21.29
C THR A 24 7.60 -10.55 20.62
N PRO A 25 8.00 -10.44 19.34
CA PRO A 25 8.01 -9.16 18.66
C PRO A 25 6.59 -8.61 18.69
N THR A 26 6.41 -7.47 19.35
CA THR A 26 5.14 -6.74 19.32
C THR A 26 4.92 -6.36 17.87
N ALA A 27 3.98 -7.03 17.21
CA ALA A 27 3.65 -6.78 15.81
C ALA A 27 3.22 -5.31 15.70
N THR A 28 4.07 -4.49 15.09
CA THR A 28 3.73 -3.09 14.78
C THR A 28 2.48 -3.13 13.92
N PRO A 29 1.43 -2.36 14.25
CA PRO A 29 0.23 -2.32 13.45
C PRO A 29 0.58 -1.86 12.04
N SER A 30 0.58 -2.79 11.08
CA SER A 30 0.78 -2.45 9.68
C SER A 30 -0.42 -1.62 9.22
N ASN A 31 -0.14 -0.45 8.64
CA ASN A 31 -1.14 0.36 7.95
C ASN A 31 -1.47 -0.29 6.61
N THR A 32 -2.74 -0.21 6.21
CA THR A 32 -3.17 -0.68 4.90
C THR A 32 -3.16 0.49 3.94
N TYR A 33 -2.58 0.31 2.76
CA TYR A 33 -2.54 1.34 1.71
C TYR A 33 -3.24 0.87 0.45
N ILE A 34 -3.95 1.77 -0.22
CA ILE A 34 -4.57 1.55 -1.53
C ILE A 34 -3.87 2.38 -2.59
N ARG A 35 -3.52 1.73 -3.70
CA ARG A 35 -2.87 2.39 -4.83
C ARG A 35 -3.89 3.27 -5.56
N ARG A 36 -3.61 4.57 -5.67
CA ARG A 36 -4.49 5.56 -6.32
C ARG A 36 -4.06 5.89 -7.74
N HIS A 37 -2.76 6.01 -7.95
CA HIS A 37 -2.18 6.36 -9.23
C HIS A 37 -0.95 5.49 -9.49
N LEU A 38 -0.78 5.05 -10.73
CA LEU A 38 0.40 4.35 -11.20
C LEU A 38 0.56 4.66 -12.69
N ASN A 39 1.67 5.32 -13.03
CA ASN A 39 2.11 5.45 -14.40
C ASN A 39 3.54 4.91 -14.51
N PRO A 40 3.71 3.69 -15.03
CA PRO A 40 5.02 3.06 -15.12
C PRO A 40 5.81 3.51 -16.36
N GLN A 41 5.22 4.32 -17.23
CA GLN A 41 5.81 4.77 -18.47
C GLN A 41 5.87 6.30 -18.57
N ARG A 42 6.71 6.77 -19.49
CA ARG A 42 6.85 8.19 -19.82
C ARG A 42 5.81 8.60 -20.87
N PRO A 43 5.28 9.84 -20.81
CA PRO A 43 5.45 10.83 -19.75
C PRO A 43 4.67 10.45 -18.48
N ALA A 44 5.33 10.58 -17.33
CA ALA A 44 4.74 10.31 -16.04
C ALA A 44 4.20 11.59 -15.39
N CYS A 45 3.69 11.46 -14.16
CA CYS A 45 3.15 12.57 -13.40
C CYS A 45 4.02 12.88 -12.17
N ALA A 46 4.11 14.15 -11.81
CA ALA A 46 4.70 14.57 -10.54
C ALA A 46 3.59 15.08 -9.63
N TYR A 47 3.79 14.90 -8.33
CA TYR A 47 2.87 15.42 -7.34
C TYR A 47 3.42 16.75 -6.83
N ASP A 48 2.88 17.85 -7.33
CA ASP A 48 3.31 19.19 -6.92
C ASP A 48 2.43 19.60 -5.74
N ARG A 49 3.00 19.60 -4.53
CA ARG A 49 2.28 20.10 -3.35
C ARG A 49 3.18 20.90 -2.42
N PRO A 50 2.73 22.11 -2.03
CA PRO A 50 3.35 22.89 -0.95
C PRO A 50 3.07 22.33 0.45
N GLN A 51 2.23 21.30 0.58
CA GLN A 51 1.86 20.64 1.85
C GLN A 51 2.48 19.24 2.00
N ALA A 52 3.53 18.93 1.24
CA ALA A 52 4.36 17.78 1.55
C ALA A 52 4.87 17.93 3.00
N LEU A 53 4.59 16.92 3.82
CA LEU A 53 5.15 16.84 5.17
C LEU A 53 6.67 16.77 5.06
N LEU A 54 7.18 15.87 4.20
CA LEU A 54 8.58 15.70 3.89
C LEU A 54 8.76 15.16 2.46
N ASP A 55 9.90 15.50 1.85
CA ASP A 55 10.43 14.92 0.62
C ASP A 55 11.72 14.16 0.93
N TYR A 56 11.81 12.90 0.52
CA TYR A 56 12.97 12.06 0.75
C TYR A 56 13.44 11.39 -0.53
N GLN A 57 14.75 11.19 -0.64
CA GLN A 57 15.30 10.32 -1.67
C GLN A 57 15.26 8.86 -1.22
N VAL A 58 14.76 8.00 -2.10
CA VAL A 58 14.70 6.55 -1.90
C VAL A 58 15.50 5.85 -2.98
N VAL A 59 16.05 4.67 -2.67
CA VAL A 59 16.79 3.86 -3.63
C VAL A 59 15.81 3.08 -4.49
N THR A 60 15.97 3.18 -5.80
CA THR A 60 15.10 2.61 -6.84
C THR A 60 15.91 1.81 -7.85
N SER A 61 16.92 1.06 -7.36
CA SER A 61 17.88 0.33 -8.19
C SER A 61 17.28 -0.82 -8.97
N ASP A 62 16.16 -1.37 -8.49
CA ASP A 62 15.59 -2.59 -9.01
C ASP A 62 14.11 -2.40 -9.32
N LEU A 63 13.72 -2.85 -10.52
CA LEU A 63 12.32 -2.99 -10.89
C LEU A 63 11.78 -4.29 -10.27
N GLY A 64 10.59 -4.19 -9.69
CA GLY A 64 9.81 -5.32 -9.26
C GLY A 64 9.20 -6.09 -10.44
N PRO A 65 8.51 -7.21 -10.16
CA PRO A 65 7.92 -8.08 -11.18
C PRO A 65 6.85 -7.38 -12.04
N ASN A 66 6.34 -6.23 -11.62
CA ASN A 66 5.34 -5.46 -12.36
C ASN A 66 5.93 -4.27 -13.12
N ASN A 67 7.26 -4.21 -13.30
CA ASN A 67 7.98 -3.02 -13.78
C ASN A 67 7.69 -1.77 -12.93
N ASP A 68 7.45 -1.97 -11.63
CA ASP A 68 7.32 -0.93 -10.63
C ASP A 68 8.60 -0.82 -9.80
N TYR A 69 8.87 0.33 -9.21
CA TYR A 69 10.02 0.49 -8.32
C TYR A 69 9.67 0.04 -6.90
N ALA A 70 9.26 -1.23 -6.76
CA ALA A 70 8.77 -1.82 -5.52
C ALA A 70 9.69 -1.58 -4.29
N PRO A 71 11.03 -1.66 -4.39
CA PRO A 71 11.90 -1.32 -3.27
C PRO A 71 11.79 0.15 -2.84
N GLY A 72 11.73 1.09 -3.79
CA GLY A 72 11.53 2.51 -3.51
C GLY A 72 10.16 2.80 -2.91
N LEU A 73 9.12 2.11 -3.39
CA LEU A 73 7.77 2.19 -2.85
C LEU A 73 7.71 1.68 -1.40
N ALA A 74 8.38 0.58 -1.10
CA ALA A 74 8.49 0.06 0.25
C ALA A 74 9.21 1.04 1.19
N GLN A 75 10.26 1.73 0.71
CA GLN A 75 10.93 2.78 1.47
C GLN A 75 9.99 3.97 1.73
N CYS A 76 9.22 4.41 0.74
CA CYS A 76 8.21 5.44 0.91
C CYS A 76 7.16 5.06 1.96
N GLN A 77 6.64 3.84 1.86
CA GLN A 77 5.67 3.31 2.80
C GLN A 77 6.26 3.30 4.22
N ALA A 78 7.49 2.84 4.40
CA ALA A 78 8.14 2.82 5.71
C ALA A 78 8.30 4.23 6.31
N GLN A 79 8.56 5.26 5.49
CA GLN A 79 8.60 6.64 5.99
C GLN A 79 7.21 7.16 6.37
N CYS A 80 6.19 6.83 5.59
CA CYS A 80 4.81 7.16 5.93
C CYS A 80 4.38 6.46 7.22
N ASP A 81 4.69 5.16 7.39
CA ASP A 81 4.38 4.38 8.59
C ASP A 81 5.06 4.91 9.86
N ARG A 82 6.24 5.52 9.73
CA ARG A 82 6.95 6.17 10.85
C ARG A 82 6.33 7.49 11.26
N ASN A 83 5.55 8.12 10.40
CA ASN A 83 4.93 9.41 10.67
C ASN A 83 3.42 9.22 10.94
N PRO A 84 2.95 9.36 12.18
CA PRO A 84 1.54 9.13 12.51
C PRO A 84 0.57 10.12 11.84
N ALA A 85 1.09 11.25 11.34
CA ALA A 85 0.29 12.20 10.57
C ALA A 85 0.23 11.85 9.08
N CYS A 86 1.01 10.89 8.58
CA CYS A 86 1.01 10.54 7.16
C CYS A 86 -0.28 9.81 6.80
N VAL A 87 -0.98 10.31 5.79
CA VAL A 87 -2.22 9.74 5.21
C VAL A 87 -1.99 9.31 3.75
N PHE A 88 -0.94 9.83 3.11
CA PHE A 88 -0.64 9.60 1.71
C PHE A 88 0.86 9.63 1.46
N TYR A 89 1.32 8.79 0.53
CA TYR A 89 2.66 8.92 -0.04
C TYR A 89 2.67 8.79 -1.56
N PHE A 90 3.64 9.43 -2.19
CA PHE A 90 3.86 9.42 -3.64
C PHE A 90 5.34 9.17 -3.94
N LEU A 91 5.61 8.29 -4.89
CA LEU A 91 6.94 8.08 -5.45
C LEU A 91 6.95 8.55 -6.89
N PHE A 92 7.97 9.31 -7.28
CA PHE A 92 8.26 9.59 -8.68
C PHE A 92 9.76 9.55 -8.94
N ILE A 93 10.13 9.20 -10.18
CA ILE A 93 11.54 9.05 -10.58
C ILE A 93 11.80 9.92 -11.78
N SER A 94 12.73 10.87 -11.61
CA SER A 94 13.14 11.73 -12.72
C SER A 94 14.15 11.02 -13.63
N ARG A 95 14.05 11.30 -14.93
CA ARG A 95 14.93 10.80 -15.98
C ARG A 95 16.39 11.09 -15.69
N SER A 96 16.70 12.27 -15.16
CA SER A 96 18.07 12.64 -14.79
C SER A 96 18.67 11.66 -13.78
N GLN A 97 17.87 11.13 -12.85
CA GLN A 97 18.35 10.15 -11.85
C GLN A 97 18.61 8.78 -12.48
N LEU A 98 17.84 8.39 -13.50
CA LEU A 98 18.08 7.16 -14.27
C LEU A 98 19.33 7.28 -15.16
N VAL A 99 19.49 8.41 -15.85
CA VAL A 99 20.63 8.64 -16.76
C VAL A 99 21.95 8.74 -16.00
N LEU A 100 21.93 9.26 -14.77
CA LEU A 100 23.12 9.35 -13.92
C LEU A 100 23.46 8.05 -13.18
N ASN A 101 22.74 6.94 -13.43
CA ASN A 101 22.83 5.69 -12.64
C ASN A 101 22.68 5.94 -11.12
N ASN A 102 22.03 7.04 -10.75
CA ASN A 102 21.89 7.44 -9.36
C ASN A 102 20.73 6.72 -8.68
N ASN A 103 19.96 5.90 -9.42
CA ASN A 103 18.96 4.95 -8.94
C ASN A 103 18.17 5.49 -7.74
N ARG A 104 17.72 6.74 -7.85
CA ARG A 104 17.05 7.48 -6.79
C ARG A 104 15.69 7.95 -7.28
N GLY A 105 14.68 7.71 -6.46
CA GLY A 105 13.35 8.30 -6.58
C GLY A 105 13.14 9.36 -5.52
N GLN A 106 12.18 10.25 -5.78
CA GLN A 106 11.68 11.20 -4.80
C GLN A 106 10.38 10.70 -4.22
N CYS A 107 10.34 10.71 -2.90
CA CYS A 107 9.22 10.28 -2.10
C CYS A 107 8.60 11.47 -1.40
N VAL A 108 7.33 11.73 -1.66
CA VAL A 108 6.56 12.78 -1.01
C VAL A 108 5.59 12.12 -0.05
N ILE A 109 5.61 12.51 1.23
CA ILE A 109 4.60 12.10 2.21
C ILE A 109 3.71 13.29 2.59
N SER A 110 2.45 13.05 2.92
CA SER A 110 1.43 14.09 3.18
C SER A 110 0.48 13.66 4.28
N ASN A 111 -0.01 14.62 5.07
CA ASN A 111 -1.11 14.41 6.03
C ASN A 111 -2.50 14.60 5.44
N GLN A 112 -2.56 15.00 4.17
CA GLN A 112 -3.78 15.09 3.40
C GLN A 112 -3.90 13.88 2.49
N PRO A 113 -5.13 13.40 2.22
CA PRO A 113 -5.36 12.33 1.25
C PRO A 113 -4.92 12.74 -0.16
N PHE A 114 -4.75 11.75 -1.02
CA PHE A 114 -4.49 11.92 -2.44
C PHE A 114 -5.53 12.86 -3.07
N GLN A 115 -5.04 13.86 -3.80
CA GLN A 115 -5.89 14.69 -4.65
C GLN A 115 -5.35 14.62 -6.06
N SER A 116 -6.19 14.16 -6.99
CA SER A 116 -5.86 14.12 -8.41
C SER A 116 -5.58 15.52 -8.98
N GLU A 117 -6.13 16.57 -8.38
CA GLU A 117 -5.91 17.97 -8.80
C GLU A 117 -4.49 18.48 -8.52
N SER A 118 -3.78 17.87 -7.57
CA SER A 118 -2.36 18.19 -7.30
C SER A 118 -1.38 17.35 -8.14
N LEU A 119 -1.92 16.50 -9.00
CA LEU A 119 -1.12 15.61 -9.84
C LEU A 119 -0.94 16.26 -11.21
N PHE A 120 0.29 16.62 -11.52
CA PHE A 120 0.66 17.26 -12.78
C PHE A 120 1.28 16.20 -13.69
N CYS A 121 0.58 15.88 -14.78
CA CYS A 121 1.02 14.87 -15.75
C CYS A 121 1.66 15.51 -16.99
N GLY A 122 2.43 14.72 -17.73
CA GLY A 122 3.08 15.18 -18.96
C GLY A 122 4.56 15.54 -18.78
N TYR A 123 5.16 15.18 -17.64
CA TYR A 123 6.59 15.39 -17.46
C TYR A 123 7.40 14.35 -18.22
N ASP A 124 8.03 14.76 -19.33
CA ASP A 124 9.06 13.97 -20.00
C ASP A 124 10.31 13.75 -19.14
N SER A 125 10.50 14.59 -18.11
CA SER A 125 11.56 14.45 -17.14
C SER A 125 11.25 13.42 -16.06
N VAL A 126 10.06 12.80 -16.04
CA VAL A 126 9.67 11.76 -15.07
C VAL A 126 9.35 10.47 -15.82
N THR A 127 9.90 9.35 -15.37
CA THR A 127 9.78 8.04 -16.04
C THR A 127 8.82 7.10 -15.33
N PHE A 128 8.60 7.33 -14.04
CA PHE A 128 7.69 6.53 -13.21
C PHE A 128 7.04 7.41 -12.16
N SER A 129 5.78 7.14 -11.87
CA SER A 129 5.07 7.77 -10.75
C SER A 129 4.00 6.86 -10.15
N ALA A 130 3.90 6.80 -8.82
CA ALA A 130 2.87 6.04 -8.14
C ALA A 130 2.47 6.67 -6.80
N GLY A 131 1.17 6.63 -6.48
CA GLY A 131 0.59 7.20 -5.27
C GLY A 131 -0.26 6.22 -4.49
N TYR A 132 -0.19 6.32 -3.16
CA TYR A 132 -0.85 5.41 -2.23
C TYR A 132 -1.50 6.19 -1.09
N ASP A 133 -2.78 5.94 -0.88
CA ASP A 133 -3.51 6.46 0.27
C ASP A 133 -3.57 5.42 1.37
N GLN A 134 -3.37 5.85 2.60
CA GLN A 134 -3.66 5.04 3.77
C GLN A 134 -5.18 4.84 3.86
N VAL A 135 -5.61 3.59 3.97
CA VAL A 135 -6.99 3.27 4.34
C VAL A 135 -7.12 3.58 5.82
N PRO A 136 -8.05 4.46 6.23
CA PRO A 136 -8.33 4.66 7.64
C PRO A 136 -8.60 3.30 8.26
N ARG A 137 -7.78 2.89 9.23
CA ARG A 137 -8.10 1.72 10.07
C ARG A 137 -9.43 2.06 10.67
N GLY A 138 -10.49 1.38 10.20
CA GLY A 138 -11.85 1.61 10.67
C GLY A 138 -11.80 1.71 12.18
N GLY A 139 -12.00 2.93 12.68
CA GLY A 139 -12.07 3.15 14.10
C GLY A 139 -13.16 2.20 14.57
N GLY A 140 -12.81 1.30 15.48
CA GLY A 140 -13.82 0.56 16.20
C GLY A 140 -14.69 1.57 16.92
N SER A 141 -15.75 2.04 16.28
CA SER A 141 -16.99 2.28 16.99
C SER A 141 -17.44 0.91 17.46
N SER A 142 -16.95 0.52 18.64
CA SER A 142 -17.64 -0.44 19.49
C SER A 142 -19.03 0.11 19.77
N VAL A 143 -19.97 -0.15 18.86
CA VAL A 143 -21.39 -0.07 19.20
C VAL A 143 -21.69 -1.38 19.93
N VAL A 144 -21.41 -1.37 21.23
CA VAL A 144 -22.00 -2.34 22.14
C VAL A 144 -23.47 -1.97 22.28
N GLY A 145 -24.35 -2.88 21.84
CA GLY A 145 -25.79 -2.86 22.07
C GLY A 145 -26.58 -2.38 20.85
N SER A 146 -27.61 -3.05 20.36
CA SER A 146 -28.26 -4.29 20.78
C SER A 146 -29.04 -4.81 19.58
N LEU A 147 -29.24 -6.13 19.55
CA LEU A 147 -30.13 -6.83 18.63
C LEU A 147 -31.48 -6.12 18.47
N THR A 148 -31.94 -5.94 17.25
CA THR A 148 -33.34 -6.21 16.87
C THR A 148 -33.44 -6.37 15.37
N SER A 149 -33.56 -7.63 14.94
CA SER A 149 -34.22 -7.98 13.68
C SER A 149 -35.60 -7.32 13.63
N SER A 150 -35.92 -6.63 12.54
CA SER A 150 -37.29 -6.54 12.04
C SER A 150 -37.29 -6.15 10.56
N SER A 151 -38.13 -6.88 9.85
CA SER A 151 -38.23 -7.03 8.40
C SER A 151 -39.18 -6.00 7.76
N ILE A 152 -38.86 -5.53 6.54
CA ILE A 152 -39.79 -5.24 5.39
C ILE A 152 -40.76 -4.03 5.58
N PRO A 153 -41.35 -3.35 4.55
CA PRO A 153 -41.25 -3.42 3.07
C PRO A 153 -40.96 -2.09 2.31
N THR A 154 -40.71 -2.28 1.01
CA THR A 154 -41.00 -1.42 -0.16
C THR A 154 -42.10 -0.36 -0.02
N THR A 155 -41.86 0.82 -0.59
CA THR A 155 -42.90 1.60 -1.29
C THR A 155 -42.29 2.48 -2.38
N SER A 156 -42.69 2.19 -3.62
CA SER A 156 -42.52 3.05 -4.79
C SER A 156 -43.41 4.29 -4.66
N SER A 157 -42.95 5.45 -5.09
CA SER A 157 -43.84 6.58 -5.42
C SER A 157 -43.20 7.46 -6.48
N SER A 158 -43.82 7.42 -7.65
CA SER A 158 -43.68 8.35 -8.76
C SER A 158 -44.20 9.73 -8.36
N ALA A 159 -43.54 10.80 -8.78
CA ALA A 159 -44.14 12.13 -8.81
C ALA A 159 -43.61 12.93 -10.02
N SER A 160 -44.49 13.05 -11.01
CA SER A 160 -44.43 14.01 -12.10
C SER A 160 -44.93 15.38 -11.61
N MET A 161 -44.35 16.48 -12.11
CA MET A 161 -44.96 17.81 -12.37
C MET A 161 -43.83 18.73 -12.87
N ALA A 162 -43.81 19.20 -14.11
CA ALA A 162 -44.63 20.26 -14.74
C ALA A 162 -44.11 21.69 -14.48
N THR A 163 -43.66 22.34 -15.57
CA THR A 163 -43.88 23.75 -16.01
C THR A 163 -43.72 24.86 -14.97
N THR A 164 -43.02 25.99 -15.15
CA THR A 164 -43.18 27.04 -16.18
C THR A 164 -42.22 28.18 -15.80
N SER A 165 -41.60 28.86 -16.78
CA SER A 165 -41.50 30.32 -16.90
C SER A 165 -40.87 30.65 -18.25
#